data_AF-A0A916YVH8-F1
#
_entry.id   AF-A0A916YVH8-F1
#
_cell.length_a   1.000
_cell.length_b   1.000
_cell.length_c   1.000
_cell.angle_alpha   90.00
_cell.angle_beta   90.00
_cell.angle_gamma   90.00
#
_symmetry.space_group_name_H-M   'P 1'
#
loop_
_entity.id
_entity.type
_entity.pdbx_description
1 polymer ?
#
loop_
_entity_poly.entity_id
_entity_poly.type
_entity_poly.pdbx_seq_one_letter_code
_entity_poly.pdbx_strand_id
1 'polypeptide(L)' 'MADILKSYMLDGLRYYRSEAEHMLAMAHDIGDVTDAKRLERQIDRIDNRIRACEGELAH' A
#
# COMPACT_ATOMS: atom_id res chain seq x y z
N MET A 1 22.76 4.53 -7.51
CA MET A 1 21.85 5.68 -7.30
C MET A 1 20.40 5.33 -7.59
N ALA A 2 20.08 4.62 -8.69
CA ALA A 2 18.73 4.13 -8.97
C ALA A 2 18.17 3.22 -7.86
N ASP A 3 18.99 2.35 -7.28
CA ASP A 3 18.55 1.38 -6.26
C ASP A 3 18.19 2.04 -4.92
N ILE A 4 18.87 3.14 -4.57
CA ILE A 4 18.56 3.93 -3.38
C ILE A 4 17.20 4.62 -3.54
N LEU A 5 16.95 5.22 -4.72
CA LEU A 5 15.66 5.85 -5.00
C LEU A 5 14.52 4.81 -5.00
N LYS A 6 14.75 3.63 -5.60
CA LYS A 6 13.81 2.51 -5.57
C LYS A 6 13.52 2.04 -4.13
N SER A 7 14.54 1.96 -3.27
CA SER A 7 14.36 1.63 -1.85
C SER A 7 13.46 2.63 -1.14
N TYR A 8 13.69 3.94 -1.31
CA TYR A 8 12.82 4.96 -0.71
C TYR A 8 11.39 4.91 -1.24
N MET A 9 11.21 4.62 -2.54
CA MET A 9 9.87 4.43 -3.12
C MET A 9 9.17 3.22 -2.50
N LEU A 10 9.88 2.12 -2.28
CA LEU A 10 9.35 0.91 -1.65
C LEU A 10 8.94 1.17 -0.19
N ASP A 11 9.77 1.87 0.57
CA ASP A 11 9.46 2.26 1.95
C ASP A 11 8.23 3.19 2.00
N GLY A 12 8.13 4.14 1.06
CA GLY A 12 6.95 4.99 0.93
C GLY A 12 5.68 4.19 0.62
N LEU A 13 5.74 3.22 -0.30
CA LEU A 13 4.60 2.35 -0.60
C LEU A 13 4.18 1.51 0.61
N ARG A 14 5.13 0.96 1.37
CA ARG A 14 4.85 0.20 2.60
C ARG A 14 4.22 1.08 3.69
N TYR A 15 4.68 2.33 3.82
CA TYR A 15 4.06 3.31 4.71
C TYR A 15 2.60 3.56 4.33
N TYR A 16 2.31 3.88 3.06
CA TYR A 16 0.95 4.12 2.61
C TYR A 16 0.03 2.90 2.71
N ARG A 17 0.58 1.69 2.56
CA ARG A 17 -0.14 0.43 2.79
C ARG A 17 -0.62 0.35 4.24
N SER A 18 0.29 0.57 5.19
CA SER A 18 0.00 0.55 6.63
C SER A 18 -1.06 1.59 7.01
N GLU A 19 -0.93 2.81 6.47
CA GLU A 19 -1.90 3.88 6.70
C GLU A 19 -3.30 3.52 6.17
N ALA A 20 -3.38 2.92 4.98
CA ALA A 20 -4.64 2.45 4.41
C ALA A 20 -5.26 1.30 5.22
N GLU A 21 -4.46 0.39 5.79
CA GLU A 21 -4.92 -0.67 6.69
C GLU A 21 -5.51 -0.09 7.98
N HIS A 22 -4.88 0.94 8.55
CA HIS A 22 -5.43 1.66 9.71
C HIS A 22 -6.76 2.33 9.40
N MET A 23 -6.86 3.03 8.26
CA MET A 23 -8.13 3.64 7.84
C MET A 23 -9.21 2.57 7.57
N LEU A 24 -8.83 1.41 7.02
CA LEU A 24 -9.76 0.31 6.77
C LEU A 24 -10.34 -0.23 8.07
N ALA A 25 -9.50 -0.42 9.10
CA ALA A 25 -9.96 -0.82 10.43
C ALA A 25 -10.96 0.20 10.99
N MET A 26 -10.66 1.51 10.89
CA MET A 26 -11.58 2.56 11.31
C MET A 26 -12.91 2.54 10.53
N ALA A 27 -12.86 2.33 9.21
CA ALA A 27 -14.06 2.23 8.38
C ALA A 27 -14.94 1.03 8.78
N HIS A 28 -14.32 -0.10 9.13
CA HIS A 28 -15.04 -1.24 9.70
C HIS A 28 -15.65 -0.93 11.07
N ASP A 29 -14.92 -0.26 11.96
CA ASP A 29 -15.39 0.09 13.31
C ASP A 29 -16.62 1.01 13.28
N ILE A 30 -16.69 1.93 12.33
CA ILE A 30 -17.85 2.84 12.17
C ILE A 30 -18.94 2.28 11.25
N GLY A 31 -18.72 1.09 10.65
CA GLY A 31 -19.66 0.46 9.73
C GLY A 31 -19.76 1.10 8.34
N ASP A 32 -18.76 1.89 7.92
CA ASP A 32 -18.71 2.47 6.58
C ASP A 32 -18.20 1.44 5.55
N VAL A 33 -19.13 0.62 5.09
CA VAL A 33 -18.87 -0.44 4.09
C VAL A 33 -18.38 0.14 2.75
N THR A 34 -18.78 1.38 2.40
CA THR A 34 -18.40 1.97 1.12
C THR A 34 -16.93 2.37 1.17
N ASP A 35 -16.51 3.02 2.24
CA ASP A 35 -15.12 3.42 2.41
C ASP A 35 -14.21 2.21 2.64
N ALA A 36 -14.65 1.21 3.40
CA ALA A 36 -13.93 -0.05 3.58
C ALA A 36 -13.62 -0.71 2.22
N LYS A 37 -14.61 -0.89 1.34
CA LYS A 37 -14.41 -1.45 -0.01
C LYS A 37 -13.53 -0.58 -0.91
N ARG A 38 -13.48 0.74 -0.67
CA ARG A 38 -12.60 1.65 -1.41
C ARG A 38 -11.14 1.45 -0.94
N LEU A 39 -10.94 1.33 0.36
CA LEU A 39 -9.64 1.13 1.00
C LEU A 39 -9.06 -0.25 0.71
N GLU A 40 -9.86 -1.32 0.74
CA GLU A 40 -9.46 -2.67 0.30
C GLU A 40 -8.86 -2.64 -1.12
N ARG A 41 -9.59 -2.05 -2.08
CA ARG A 41 -9.11 -1.91 -3.46
C ARG A 41 -7.86 -1.03 -3.56
N GLN A 42 -7.67 -0.08 -2.66
CA GLN A 42 -6.48 0.75 -2.61
C GLN A 42 -5.27 -0.03 -2.11
N ILE A 43 -5.43 -0.83 -1.05
CA ILE A 43 -4.40 -1.72 -0.52
C ILE A 43 -3.97 -2.72 -1.61
N ASP A 44 -4.91 -3.33 -2.33
CA ASP A 44 -4.57 -4.24 -3.45
C ASP A 44 -3.70 -3.57 -4.53
N ARG A 45 -4.00 -2.30 -4.87
CA ARG A 45 -3.19 -1.53 -5.83
C ARG A 45 -1.80 -1.23 -5.29
N ILE A 46 -1.66 -0.94 -4.00
CA ILE A 46 -0.37 -0.69 -3.37
C ILE A 46 0.45 -1.98 -3.33
N ASP A 47 -0.16 -3.10 -2.98
CA ASP A 47 0.49 -4.42 -2.95
C ASP A 47 1.04 -4.83 -4.32
N ASN A 48 0.27 -4.60 -5.38
CA ASN A 48 0.74 -4.84 -6.73
C ASN A 48 1.95 -3.96 -7.11
N ARG A 49 1.97 -2.70 -6.66
CA ARG A 49 3.13 -1.80 -6.89
C ARG A 49 4.34 -2.21 -6.09
N ILE A 50 4.17 -2.64 -4.84
CA ILE A 50 5.24 -3.17 -3.99
C ILE A 50 5.88 -4.38 -4.68
N ARG A 51 5.08 -5.35 -5.13
CA ARG A 51 5.59 -6.54 -5.84
C ARG A 51 6.34 -6.18 -7.12
N ALA A 52 5.85 -5.20 -7.88
CA ALA A 52 6.55 -4.73 -9.08
C ALA A 52 7.92 -4.12 -8.74
N CYS A 53 7.97 -3.23 -7.74
CA CYS A 53 9.23 -2.62 -7.29
C CYS A 53 10.21 -3.65 -6.71
N GLU A 54 9.73 -4.64 -5.96
CA GLU A 54 10.55 -5.73 -5.41
C GLU A 54 11.11 -6.63 -6.53
N GLY A 55 10.30 -6.95 -7.55
CA GLY A 55 10.76 -7.69 -8.72
C GLY A 55 11.83 -6.94 -9.52
N GLU A 56 11.71 -5.61 -9.64
CA GLU A 56 12.71 -4.74 -10.30
C GLU A 56 14.00 -4.50 -9.48
N LEU A 57 14.01 -4.87 -8.20
CA LEU A 57 15.19 -4.79 -7.32
C LEU A 57 15.94 -6.12 -7.24
N ALA A 58 15.30 -7.23 -7.59
CA ALA A 58 15.89 -8.56 -7.61
C ALA A 58 16.68 -8.87 -8.90
N HIS A 59 16.59 -7.99 -9.92
CA HIS A 59 17.23 -8.08 -11.23
C HIS A 59 18.23 -6.94 -11.45
#